data_AF-A0AAJ1QND1-F1
#
_entry.id   AF-A0AAJ1QND1-F1
#
_cell.length_a   1.000
_cell.length_b   1.000
_cell.length_c   1.000
_cell.angle_alpha   90.00
_cell.angle_beta   90.00
_cell.angle_gamma   90.00
#
_symmetry.space_group_name_H-M   'P 1'
#
loop_
_entity.id
_entity.type
_entity.pdbx_description
1 polymer ?
#
loop_
_entity_poly.entity_id
_entity_poly.type
_entity_poly.pdbx_seq_one_letter_code
_entity_poly.pdbx_strand_id
1 'polypeptide(L)' 'MVDEIKREQWKKKVIENLKREAVKNIIAITGDLARLDAKVNNTYTVYIKDGRMIKKQTNGKCVVINGKIQG' A
#
# COMPACT_ATOMS: atom_id res chain seq x y z
N MET A 1 14.03 -35.10 -13.29
CA MET A 1 13.43 -34.01 -14.11
C MET A 1 12.18 -33.41 -13.46
N VAL A 2 11.21 -34.20 -12.95
CA VAL A 2 10.00 -33.68 -12.27
C VAL A 2 10.33 -32.90 -10.98
N ASP A 3 11.32 -33.33 -10.20
CA ASP A 3 11.69 -32.64 -8.94
C ASP A 3 12.39 -31.30 -9.16
N GLU A 4 13.11 -31.15 -10.26
CA GLU A 4 13.77 -29.90 -10.64
C GLU A 4 12.74 -28.83 -11.03
N ILE A 5 11.73 -29.21 -11.82
CA ILE A 5 10.62 -28.33 -12.18
C ILE A 5 9.84 -27.87 -10.93
N LYS A 6 9.57 -28.78 -10.00
CA LYS A 6 8.92 -28.45 -8.72
C LYS A 6 9.77 -27.48 -7.88
N ARG A 7 11.09 -27.69 -7.83
CA ARG A 7 12.03 -26.81 -7.12
C ARG A 7 12.05 -25.40 -7.72
N GLU A 8 12.05 -25.28 -9.05
CA GLU A 8 12.02 -23.99 -9.74
C GLU A 8 10.68 -23.26 -9.54
N GLN A 9 9.54 -23.98 -9.57
CA GLN A 9 8.24 -23.41 -9.23
C GLN A 9 8.18 -22.91 -7.79
N TRP A 10 8.74 -23.66 -6.84
CA TRP A 10 8.82 -23.24 -5.44
C TRP A 10 9.66 -21.97 -5.27
N LYS A 11 10.85 -21.91 -5.90
CA LYS A 11 11.70 -20.71 -5.87
C LYS A 11 10.98 -19.49 -6.41
N LYS A 12 10.29 -19.62 -7.54
CA LYS A 12 9.48 -18.52 -8.13
C LYS A 12 8.42 -18.02 -7.14
N LYS A 13 7.70 -18.92 -6.48
CA LYS A 13 6.69 -18.58 -5.48
C LYS A 13 7.28 -17.86 -4.26
N VAL A 14 8.44 -18.31 -3.78
CA VAL A 14 9.14 -17.66 -2.66
C VAL A 14 9.57 -16.25 -3.05
N ILE A 15 10.18 -16.08 -4.22
CA ILE A 15 10.60 -14.77 -4.72
C ILE A 15 9.40 -13.84 -4.90
N GLU A 16 8.28 -14.33 -5.43
CA GLU A 16 7.05 -13.55 -5.57
C GLU A 16 6.51 -13.08 -4.22
N ASN A 17 6.49 -13.98 -3.22
CA ASN A 17 6.08 -13.62 -1.86
C ASN A 17 6.99 -12.56 -1.25
N LEU A 18 8.31 -12.71 -1.38
CA LEU A 18 9.27 -11.72 -0.90
C LEU A 18 9.06 -10.35 -1.56
N LYS A 19 8.78 -10.32 -2.87
CA LYS A 19 8.45 -9.08 -3.58
C LYS A 19 7.16 -8.45 -3.05
N ARG A 20 6.12 -9.25 -2.83
CA ARG A 20 4.84 -8.76 -2.27
C ARG A 20 5.05 -8.15 -0.87
N GLU A 21 5.81 -8.80 -0.01
CA GLU A 21 6.12 -8.27 1.33
C GLU A 21 6.97 -7.00 1.28
N ALA A 22 7.96 -6.94 0.38
CA ALA A 22 8.75 -5.71 0.18
C ALA A 22 7.87 -4.54 -0.26
N VAL A 23 6.94 -4.76 -1.18
CA VAL A 23 5.98 -3.72 -1.63
C VAL A 23 5.07 -3.28 -0.48
N LYS A 24 4.55 -4.21 0.34
CA LYS A 24 3.74 -3.86 1.52
C LYS A 24 4.52 -2.98 2.50
N ASN A 25 5.79 -3.31 2.77
CA ASN A 25 6.63 -2.54 3.68
C ASN A 25 6.89 -1.13 3.14
N ILE A 26 7.17 -0.99 1.85
CA ILE A 26 7.35 0.33 1.22
C ILE A 26 6.08 1.17 1.34
N ILE A 27 4.90 0.58 1.07
CA ILE A 27 3.61 1.27 1.19
C ILE A 27 3.37 1.72 2.64
N ALA A 28 3.67 0.88 3.63
CA ALA A 28 3.50 1.21 5.05
C ALA A 28 4.39 2.38 5.46
N ILE A 29 5.70 2.29 5.20
CA ILE A 29 6.69 3.33 5.53
C ILE A 29 6.34 4.65 4.83
N THR A 30 6.00 4.60 3.55
CA THR A 30 5.61 5.79 2.78
C THR A 30 4.35 6.44 3.35
N GLY A 31 3.36 5.61 3.73
CA GLY A 31 2.13 6.09 4.37
C GLY A 31 2.38 6.74 5.72
N ASP A 32 3.29 6.21 6.53
CA ASP A 32 3.66 6.79 7.83
C ASP A 32 4.40 8.12 7.67
N LEU A 33 5.34 8.21 6.74
CA LEU A 33 6.02 9.46 6.41
C LEU A 33 5.03 10.53 5.93
N ALA A 34 4.08 10.16 5.05
CA ALA A 34 3.05 11.09 4.58
C ALA A 34 2.12 11.59 5.70
N ARG A 35 1.87 10.77 6.73
CA ARG A 35 1.09 11.19 7.92
C ARG A 35 1.88 12.14 8.80
N LEU A 36 3.17 11.86 9.00
CA LEU A 36 4.06 12.72 9.79
C LEU A 36 4.20 14.10 9.13
N ASP A 37 4.47 14.13 7.83
CA ASP A 37 4.58 15.37 7.05
C ASP A 37 3.27 16.16 7.09
N ALA A 38 2.14 15.48 6.89
CA ALA A 38 0.83 16.14 6.98
C ALA A 38 0.56 16.75 8.36
N LYS A 39 1.05 16.11 9.44
CA LYS A 39 0.93 16.62 10.81
C LYS A 39 1.81 17.84 11.05
N VAL A 40 3.06 17.81 10.60
CA VAL A 40 4.00 18.94 10.73
C VAL A 40 3.49 20.16 9.97
N ASN A 41 2.93 19.96 8.78
CA ASN A 41 2.46 21.03 7.90
C ASN A 41 0.97 21.39 8.09
N ASN A 42 0.30 20.86 9.13
CA ASN A 42 -1.14 21.03 9.40
C ASN A 42 -2.04 20.88 8.16
N THR A 43 -1.81 19.83 7.38
CA THR A 43 -2.51 19.57 6.11
C THR A 43 -3.26 18.22 6.15
N TYR A 44 -3.28 17.46 5.06
CA TYR A 44 -4.02 16.22 4.93
C TYR A 44 -3.22 15.17 4.17
N THR A 45 -3.56 13.90 4.40
CA THR A 45 -3.07 12.77 3.61
C THR A 45 -4.18 12.29 2.68
N VAL A 46 -3.85 11.93 1.44
CA VAL A 46 -4.78 11.26 0.51
C VAL A 46 -4.31 9.83 0.27
N TYR A 47 -5.22 8.87 0.35
CA TYR A 47 -4.94 7.46 0.07
C TYR A 47 -6.17 6.74 -0.48
N ILE A 48 -5.94 5.59 -1.13
CA ILE A 48 -7.01 4.72 -1.60
C ILE A 48 -7.33 3.69 -0.52
N LYS A 49 -8.63 3.52 -0.23
CA LYS A 49 -9.13 2.44 0.62
C LYS A 49 -10.46 1.97 0.05
N ASP A 50 -10.62 0.65 -0.10
CA ASP A 50 -11.84 0.02 -0.60
C ASP A 50 -12.30 0.60 -1.97
N GLY A 51 -11.34 0.89 -2.86
CA GLY A 51 -11.59 1.48 -4.17
C GLY A 51 -12.04 2.94 -4.16
N ARG A 52 -11.93 3.62 -3.00
CA ARG A 52 -12.33 5.03 -2.82
C ARG A 52 -11.13 5.86 -2.42
N MET A 53 -11.07 7.08 -2.93
CA MET A 53 -10.06 8.06 -2.53
C MET A 53 -10.51 8.76 -1.24
N ILE A 54 -9.70 8.64 -0.19
CA ILE A 54 -9.95 9.22 1.13
C ILE A 54 -8.93 10.31 1.40
N LYS A 55 -9.43 11.51 1.76
CA LYS A 55 -8.68 12.60 2.35
C LYS A 55 -8.81 12.55 3.86
N LYS A 56 -7.72 12.35 4.59
CA LYS A 56 -7.67 12.37 6.06
C LYS A 56 -6.95 13.61 6.54
N GLN A 57 -7.65 14.44 7.30
CA GLN A 57 -7.09 15.63 7.96
C GLN A 57 -6.32 15.26 9.25
N THR A 58 -5.44 16.14 9.71
CA THR A 58 -4.68 15.98 10.96
C THR A 58 -5.55 15.78 12.21
N ASN A 59 -6.73 16.41 12.24
CA ASN A 59 -7.74 16.25 13.30
C ASN A 59 -8.47 14.89 13.28
N GLY A 60 -8.13 13.99 12.35
CA GLY A 60 -8.75 12.68 12.21
C GLY A 60 -10.00 12.64 11.33
N LYS A 61 -10.51 13.79 10.85
CA LYS A 61 -11.66 13.84 9.93
C LYS A 61 -11.28 13.22 8.58
N CYS A 62 -12.08 12.24 8.14
CA CYS A 62 -11.95 11.59 6.85
C CYS A 62 -13.06 12.06 5.91
N VAL A 63 -12.71 12.43 4.68
CA VAL A 63 -13.64 12.85 3.62
C VAL A 63 -13.34 12.05 2.36
N VAL A 64 -14.36 11.49 1.72
CA VAL A 64 -14.21 10.86 0.41
C VAL A 64 -14.16 11.96 -0.64
N ILE A 65 -13.08 12.02 -1.42
CA ILE A 65 -12.82 13.11 -2.37
C ILE A 65 -13.14 12.75 -3.82
N ASN A 66 -13.30 11.47 -4.14
CA ASN A 66 -13.85 11.07 -5.43
C ASN A 66 -14.57 9.73 -5.34
N GLY A 67 -15.75 9.64 -5.96
CA GLY A 67 -16.54 8.42 -6.07
C GLY A 67 -15.74 7.33 -6.77
N LYS A 68 -16.01 6.07 -6.39
CA LYS A 68 -15.36 4.82 -6.84
C LYS A 68 -14.42 4.97 -8.04
N ILE A 69 -13.15 4.64 -7.85
CA ILE A 69 -12.22 4.43 -8.95
C ILE A 69 -12.76 3.21 -9.73
N GLN A 70 -13.37 3.46 -10.90
CA GLN A 70 -13.66 2.39 -11.86
C GLN A 70 -12.31 1.93 -12.41
N GLY A 71 -11.93 0.70 -12.03
CA GLY A 71 -10.77 0.01 -12.59
C GLY A 71 -11.10 -0.61 -13.93
#